data_AF-A0A4R2ZZT5-F1
#
_entry.id   AF-A0A4R2ZZT5-F1
#
_cell.length_a   1.000
_cell.length_b   1.000
_cell.length_c   1.000
_cell.angle_alpha   90.00
_cell.angle_beta   90.00
_cell.angle_gamma   90.00
#
_symmetry.space_group_name_H-M   'P 1'
#
loop_
_entity.id
_entity.type
_entity.pdbx_description
1 polymer ?
#
loop_
_entity_poly.entity_id
_entity_poly.type
_entity_poly.pdbx_seq_one_letter_code
_entity_poly.pdbx_strand_id
1 'polypeptide(L)'
;MKIDKNMILIFNKQFVTLSLMAIFGLTILSCNTDNKSTNNETMNANDLTLGPVVHDTLNNDQIEKITKIQIAFSEVNPSTLEETISNFKRDQNPDNEIAIWLAMARAYEKFMLTHKEIGLDKKKEVYQVILMRSMEDEEAILAKANLTLLNNKEIAEIFSYYNLEAKPIAVIQK
;
A
#
# COMPACT_ATOMS: atom_id res chain seq x y z
N MET A 1 74.42 9.56 -19.93
CA MET A 1 73.19 10.24 -20.35
C MET A 1 72.08 9.20 -20.38
N LYS A 2 71.29 9.11 -19.30
CA LYS A 2 70.31 8.03 -19.08
C LYS A 2 69.04 8.36 -19.84
N ILE A 3 68.77 7.63 -20.92
CA ILE A 3 67.44 7.58 -21.53
C ILE A 3 66.64 6.59 -20.70
N ASP A 4 65.67 7.12 -19.95
CA ASP A 4 64.87 6.37 -19.01
C ASP A 4 63.91 5.42 -19.76
N LYS A 5 63.87 4.16 -19.36
CA LYS A 5 63.04 3.12 -20.01
C LYS A 5 61.54 3.41 -19.87
N ASN A 6 61.16 4.27 -18.93
CA ASN A 6 59.79 4.76 -18.76
C ASN A 6 59.37 5.76 -19.85
N MET A 7 60.31 6.41 -20.55
CA MET A 7 60.01 7.35 -21.63
C MET A 7 59.58 6.64 -22.92
N ILE A 8 60.11 5.45 -23.19
CA ILE A 8 59.75 4.62 -24.36
C ILE A 8 58.37 3.95 -24.17
N LEU A 9 57.96 3.68 -22.93
CA LEU A 9 56.65 3.11 -22.63
C LEU A 9 55.50 4.13 -22.78
N ILE A 10 55.78 5.42 -22.58
CA ILE A 10 54.78 6.50 -22.71
C ILE A 10 54.44 6.76 -24.18
N PHE A 11 55.43 6.72 -25.08
CA PHE A 11 55.24 6.93 -26.52
C PHE A 11 54.42 5.82 -27.20
N ASN A 12 54.45 4.59 -26.68
CA ASN A 12 53.71 3.46 -27.25
C ASN A 12 52.31 3.23 -26.61
N LYS A 13 52.00 3.93 -25.51
CA LYS A 13 50.67 3.89 -24.88
C LYS A 13 49.75 5.02 -25.38
N GLN A 14 50.32 6.17 -25.79
CA GLN A 14 49.57 7.28 -26.38
C GLN A 14 49.07 7.03 -27.81
N PHE A 15 49.61 6.02 -28.51
CA PHE A 15 49.15 5.63 -29.85
C PHE A 15 48.04 4.56 -29.83
N VAL A 16 47.87 3.84 -28.73
CA VAL A 16 46.74 2.90 -28.55
C VAL A 16 45.47 3.62 -28.06
N THR A 17 45.61 4.86 -27.58
CA THR A 17 44.49 5.74 -27.20
C THR A 17 43.80 6.46 -28.36
N LEU A 18 44.06 6.06 -29.61
CA LEU A 18 43.50 6.70 -30.81
C LEU A 18 42.93 5.69 -31.83
N SER A 19 42.22 4.65 -31.36
CA SER A 19 41.35 3.87 -32.27
C SER A 19 40.25 3.05 -31.58
N LEU A 20 39.71 3.53 -30.45
CA LEU A 20 38.52 2.93 -29.83
C LEU A 20 37.57 4.00 -29.25
N MET A 21 37.51 5.17 -29.88
CA MET A 21 36.47 6.19 -29.66
C MET A 21 35.60 6.27 -30.92
N ALA A 22 34.80 5.23 -31.13
CA ALA A 22 33.61 5.25 -31.96
C ALA A 22 32.81 4.00 -31.57
N ILE A 23 31.52 4.15 -31.31
CA ILE A 23 30.58 3.12 -30.81
C ILE A 23 30.48 3.05 -29.27
N PHE A 24 30.16 4.18 -28.63
CA PHE A 24 29.28 4.22 -27.45
C PHE A 24 28.50 5.54 -27.48
N GLY A 25 27.81 5.75 -28.61
CA GLY A 25 26.86 6.85 -28.79
C GLY A 25 25.45 6.28 -28.85
N LEU A 26 24.60 6.78 -27.96
CA LEU A 26 23.14 6.62 -27.92
C LEU A 26 22.58 5.23 -27.61
N THR A 27 22.50 4.90 -26.32
CA THR A 27 21.25 4.36 -25.74
C THR A 27 21.02 4.95 -24.34
N ILE A 28 20.82 6.26 -24.27
CA ILE A 28 19.92 6.79 -23.23
C ILE A 28 18.52 6.33 -23.64
N LEU A 29 18.16 5.12 -23.23
CA LEU A 29 16.76 4.76 -23.02
C LEU A 29 16.28 5.65 -21.88
N SER A 30 15.93 6.88 -22.24
CA SER A 30 14.94 7.65 -21.52
C SER A 30 13.69 6.79 -21.55
N CYS A 31 13.47 6.00 -20.49
CA CYS A 31 12.11 5.65 -20.14
C CYS A 31 11.41 6.99 -19.94
N ASN A 32 10.70 7.44 -20.96
CA ASN A 32 9.48 8.17 -20.71
C ASN A 32 8.67 7.23 -19.83
N THR A 33 8.73 7.43 -18.52
CA THR A 33 7.58 7.17 -17.69
C THR A 33 6.49 8.04 -18.28
N ASP A 34 5.75 7.46 -19.23
CA ASP A 34 4.42 7.94 -19.54
C ASP A 34 3.73 7.98 -18.19
N ASN A 35 3.64 9.18 -17.61
CA ASN A 35 2.70 9.50 -16.55
C ASN A 35 1.34 9.25 -17.19
N LYS A 36 0.91 7.99 -17.22
CA LYS A 36 -0.48 7.64 -17.42
C LYS A 36 -1.18 8.34 -16.27
N SER A 37 -1.73 9.51 -16.57
CA SER A 37 -2.76 10.16 -15.77
C SER A 37 -3.81 9.08 -15.51
N THR A 38 -3.75 8.48 -14.33
CA THR A 38 -4.85 7.68 -13.81
C THR A 38 -6.00 8.67 -13.68
N ASN A 39 -6.93 8.62 -14.63
CA ASN A 39 -8.18 9.35 -14.55
C ASN A 39 -8.95 8.74 -13.37
N ASN A 40 -8.69 9.25 -12.18
CA ASN A 40 -9.39 8.85 -10.97
C ASN A 40 -10.77 9.49 -11.03
N GLU A 41 -11.79 8.67 -11.23
CA GLU A 41 -13.19 9.09 -11.15
C GLU A 41 -13.69 8.90 -9.71
N THR A 42 -14.32 9.94 -9.16
CA THR A 42 -14.96 9.86 -7.85
C THR A 42 -16.43 9.51 -8.04
N MET A 43 -16.91 8.50 -7.33
CA MET A 43 -18.34 8.13 -7.31
C MET A 43 -18.88 8.13 -5.87
N ASN A 44 -20.19 8.33 -5.72
CA ASN A 44 -20.83 8.20 -4.42
C ASN A 44 -20.88 6.71 -4.05
N ALA A 45 -20.44 6.36 -2.84
CA ALA A 45 -20.49 4.99 -2.36
C ALA A 45 -21.93 4.43 -2.31
N ASN A 46 -22.94 5.28 -2.13
CA ASN A 46 -24.36 4.87 -2.13
C ASN A 46 -24.87 4.48 -3.52
N ASP A 47 -24.16 4.87 -4.58
CA ASP A 47 -24.52 4.50 -5.95
C ASP A 47 -23.96 3.11 -6.32
N LEU A 48 -23.14 2.51 -5.45
CA LEU A 48 -22.58 1.19 -5.64
C LEU A 48 -23.63 0.10 -5.36
N THR A 49 -23.80 -0.80 -6.31
CA THR A 49 -24.50 -2.06 -6.09
C THR A 49 -23.52 -3.14 -5.64
N LEU A 50 -23.91 -3.96 -4.66
CA LEU A 50 -23.09 -5.10 -4.25
C LEU A 50 -22.85 -6.06 -5.43
N GLY A 51 -21.59 -6.44 -5.62
CA GLY A 51 -21.21 -7.49 -6.57
C GLY A 51 -21.80 -8.84 -6.19
N PRO A 52 -21.87 -9.83 -7.11
CA PRO A 52 -22.39 -11.15 -6.80
C PRO A 52 -21.52 -11.88 -5.77
N VAL A 53 -22.07 -12.92 -5.14
CA VAL A 53 -21.27 -13.89 -4.40
C VAL A 53 -20.40 -14.65 -5.42
N VAL A 54 -19.09 -14.70 -5.18
CA VAL A 54 -18.10 -15.35 -6.05
C VAL A 54 -17.72 -16.72 -5.51
N HIS A 55 -17.73 -16.87 -4.17
CA HIS A 55 -17.40 -18.11 -3.48
C HIS A 55 -18.62 -18.60 -2.71
N ASP A 56 -19.08 -19.83 -2.97
CA ASP A 56 -20.24 -20.40 -2.26
C ASP A 56 -19.92 -20.72 -0.80
N THR A 57 -18.68 -21.10 -0.51
CA THR A 57 -18.19 -21.44 0.83
C THR A 57 -16.81 -20.86 1.07
N LEU A 58 -16.48 -20.67 2.34
CA LEU A 58 -15.13 -20.37 2.83
C LEU A 58 -14.70 -21.52 3.74
N ASN A 59 -13.42 -21.86 3.75
CA ASN A 59 -12.91 -22.90 4.63
C ASN A 59 -12.86 -22.43 6.10
N ASN A 60 -12.70 -23.38 7.03
CA ASN A 60 -12.73 -23.08 8.46
C ASN A 60 -11.64 -22.09 8.90
N ASP A 61 -10.44 -22.19 8.33
CA ASP A 61 -9.32 -21.29 8.63
C ASP A 61 -9.64 -19.85 8.19
N GLN A 62 -10.31 -19.68 7.05
CA GLN A 62 -10.79 -18.37 6.59
C GLN A 62 -11.86 -17.83 7.54
N ILE A 63 -12.85 -18.64 7.92
CA ILE A 63 -13.91 -18.24 8.84
C ILE A 63 -13.34 -17.82 10.20
N GLU A 64 -12.34 -18.54 10.72
CA GLU A 64 -11.67 -18.18 11.98
C GLU A 64 -11.00 -16.80 11.89
N LYS A 65 -10.28 -16.54 10.79
CA LYS A 65 -9.61 -15.25 10.55
C LYS A 65 -10.63 -14.11 10.38
N ILE A 66 -11.71 -14.35 9.63
CA ILE A 66 -12.80 -13.38 9.44
C ILE A 66 -13.48 -13.06 10.78
N THR A 67 -13.66 -14.07 11.64
CA THR A 67 -14.21 -13.86 12.99
C THR A 67 -13.31 -12.93 13.80
N LYS A 68 -11.99 -13.11 13.75
CA LYS A 68 -11.04 -12.21 14.43
C LYS A 68 -11.14 -10.78 13.90
N ILE A 69 -11.23 -10.61 12.58
CA ILE A 69 -11.41 -9.30 11.93
C ILE A 69 -12.69 -8.63 12.43
N GLN A 70 -13.81 -9.35 12.41
CA GLN A 70 -15.10 -8.80 12.83
C GLN A 70 -15.09 -8.37 14.30
N ILE A 71 -14.52 -9.20 15.19
CA ILE A 71 -14.41 -8.86 16.62
C ILE A 71 -13.59 -7.58 16.81
N ALA A 72 -12.42 -7.49 16.17
CA ALA A 72 -11.51 -6.35 16.32
C ALA A 72 -12.17 -5.01 15.94
N PHE A 73 -13.06 -5.03 14.93
CA PHE A 73 -13.72 -3.83 14.43
C PHE A 73 -15.17 -3.65 14.89
N SER A 74 -15.75 -4.59 15.63
CA SER A 74 -17.18 -4.62 15.99
C SER A 74 -17.71 -3.31 16.61
N GLU A 75 -16.89 -2.59 17.36
CA GLU A 75 -17.28 -1.30 17.96
C GLU A 75 -17.40 -0.16 16.94
N VAL A 76 -16.56 -0.17 15.91
CA VAL A 76 -16.41 0.94 14.93
C VAL A 76 -17.04 0.64 13.57
N ASN A 77 -17.20 -0.65 13.25
CA ASN A 77 -17.88 -1.17 12.07
C ASN A 77 -18.86 -2.28 12.52
N PRO A 78 -20.13 -1.94 12.80
CA PRO A 78 -21.07 -2.83 13.48
C PRO A 78 -21.69 -3.91 12.58
N SER A 79 -21.01 -4.33 11.52
CA SER A 79 -21.43 -5.48 10.72
C SER A 79 -21.44 -6.75 11.56
N THR A 80 -22.45 -7.58 11.35
CA THR A 80 -22.52 -8.92 11.95
C THR A 80 -21.44 -9.84 11.38
N LEU A 81 -21.14 -10.94 12.06
CA LEU A 81 -20.23 -11.97 11.54
C LEU A 81 -20.75 -12.56 10.22
N GLU A 82 -22.07 -12.78 10.10
CA GLU A 82 -22.70 -13.31 8.90
C GLU A 82 -22.53 -12.35 7.70
N GLU A 83 -22.79 -11.05 7.90
CA GLU A 83 -22.55 -10.03 6.87
C GLU A 83 -21.08 -9.95 6.48
N THR A 84 -20.18 -10.02 7.46
CA THR A 84 -18.74 -9.97 7.20
C THR A 84 -18.29 -11.18 6.37
N ILE A 85 -18.73 -12.40 6.72
CA ILE A 85 -18.49 -13.60 5.91
C ILE A 85 -19.08 -13.45 4.51
N SER A 86 -20.31 -12.94 4.40
CA SER A 86 -20.98 -12.69 3.12
C SER A 86 -20.18 -11.71 2.23
N ASN A 87 -19.56 -10.69 2.81
CA ASN A 87 -18.70 -9.74 2.09
C ASN A 87 -17.43 -10.43 1.57
N PHE A 88 -16.73 -11.21 2.40
CA PHE A 88 -15.54 -11.96 1.95
C PHE A 88 -15.85 -13.00 0.87
N LYS A 89 -17.06 -13.56 0.84
CA LYS A 89 -17.52 -14.43 -0.25
C LYS A 89 -17.67 -13.72 -1.60
N ARG A 90 -17.72 -12.38 -1.63
CA ARG A 90 -17.80 -11.56 -2.85
C ARG A 90 -16.43 -11.13 -3.36
N ASP A 91 -15.40 -11.23 -2.53
CA ASP A 91 -14.04 -10.87 -2.90
C ASP A 91 -13.49 -11.82 -3.96
N GLN A 92 -12.78 -11.29 -4.94
CA GLN A 92 -12.17 -12.12 -5.99
C GLN A 92 -11.10 -13.06 -5.42
N ASN A 93 -10.38 -12.61 -4.38
CA ASN A 93 -9.37 -13.40 -3.68
C ASN A 93 -9.52 -13.22 -2.16
N PRO A 94 -10.37 -14.04 -1.51
CA PRO A 94 -10.63 -13.93 -0.08
C PRO A 94 -9.37 -14.05 0.78
N ASP A 95 -8.38 -14.88 0.39
CA ASP A 95 -7.15 -15.02 1.17
C ASP A 95 -6.29 -13.75 1.16
N ASN A 96 -6.23 -13.05 0.02
CA ASN A 96 -5.55 -11.75 -0.07
C ASN A 96 -6.27 -10.70 0.79
N GLU A 97 -7.61 -10.62 0.69
CA GLU A 97 -8.38 -9.65 1.47
C GLU A 97 -8.27 -9.94 2.96
N ILE A 98 -8.42 -11.20 3.39
CA ILE A 98 -8.22 -11.60 4.79
C ILE A 98 -6.84 -11.18 5.30
N ALA A 99 -5.78 -11.30 4.49
CA ALA A 99 -4.44 -10.87 4.89
C ALA A 99 -4.35 -9.36 5.11
N ILE A 100 -4.98 -8.55 4.25
CA ILE A 100 -5.03 -7.08 4.37
C ILE A 100 -5.83 -6.68 5.61
N TRP A 101 -7.04 -7.22 5.77
CA TRP A 101 -7.91 -6.92 6.91
C TRP A 101 -7.31 -7.36 8.25
N LEU A 102 -6.59 -8.49 8.30
CA LEU A 102 -5.83 -8.89 9.49
C LEU A 102 -4.67 -7.93 9.80
N ALA A 103 -3.99 -7.37 8.79
CA ALA A 103 -2.97 -6.36 9.01
C ALA A 103 -3.58 -5.07 9.58
N MET A 104 -4.74 -4.65 9.06
CA MET A 104 -5.51 -3.54 9.62
C MET A 104 -5.93 -3.80 11.07
N ALA A 105 -6.46 -4.99 11.37
CA ALA A 105 -6.91 -5.36 12.72
C ALA A 105 -5.76 -5.30 13.72
N ARG A 106 -4.59 -5.84 13.37
CA ARG A 106 -3.39 -5.76 14.22
C ARG A 106 -2.95 -4.32 14.48
N ALA A 107 -2.98 -3.45 13.48
CA ALA A 107 -2.62 -2.05 13.65
C ALA A 107 -3.60 -1.32 14.59
N TYR A 108 -4.89 -1.58 14.42
CA TYR A 108 -5.95 -1.03 15.26
C TYR A 108 -5.82 -1.50 16.71
N GLU A 109 -5.73 -2.81 16.94
CA GLU A 109 -5.56 -3.39 18.27
C GLU A 109 -4.29 -2.86 18.95
N LYS A 110 -3.18 -2.74 18.22
CA LYS A 110 -1.93 -2.20 18.77
C LYS A 110 -2.10 -0.75 19.23
N PHE A 111 -2.81 0.08 18.47
CA PHE A 111 -3.14 1.45 18.89
C PHE A 111 -4.06 1.45 20.12
N MET A 112 -5.08 0.58 20.17
CA MET A 112 -5.97 0.47 21.33
C MET A 112 -5.25 0.01 22.60
N LEU A 113 -4.18 -0.78 22.47
CA LEU A 113 -3.36 -1.21 23.60
C LEU A 113 -2.50 -0.07 24.17
N THR A 114 -2.03 0.84 23.33
CA THR A 114 -1.21 2.00 23.76
C THR A 114 -2.06 3.19 24.20
N HIS A 115 -3.27 3.33 23.67
CA HIS A 115 -4.20 4.43 23.95
C HIS A 115 -5.49 3.91 24.61
N LYS A 116 -5.39 3.63 25.91
CA LYS A 116 -6.55 3.20 26.72
C LYS A 116 -7.51 4.37 26.93
N GLU A 117 -8.79 4.05 27.12
CA GLU A 117 -9.84 5.01 27.50
C GLU A 117 -10.16 6.10 26.46
N ILE A 118 -9.85 5.87 25.19
CA ILE A 118 -10.30 6.76 24.11
C ILE A 118 -11.78 6.53 23.77
N GLY A 119 -12.50 7.62 23.48
CA GLY A 119 -13.91 7.59 23.11
C GLY A 119 -14.15 6.96 21.73
N LEU A 120 -15.39 6.51 21.50
CA LEU A 120 -15.80 5.81 20.27
C LEU A 120 -15.49 6.60 18.99
N ASP A 121 -15.69 7.92 19.00
CA ASP A 121 -15.44 8.76 17.82
C ASP A 121 -13.97 8.75 17.42
N LYS A 122 -13.06 8.80 18.40
CA LYS A 122 -11.63 8.70 18.13
C LYS A 122 -11.25 7.31 17.63
N LYS A 123 -11.88 6.24 18.14
CA LYS A 123 -11.69 4.88 17.61
C LYS A 123 -12.12 4.77 16.14
N LYS A 124 -13.25 5.37 15.77
CA LYS A 124 -13.72 5.43 14.39
C LYS A 124 -12.74 6.17 13.48
N GLU A 125 -12.17 7.28 13.95
CA GLU A 125 -11.15 8.01 13.20
C GLU A 125 -9.86 7.18 13.03
N VAL A 126 -9.42 6.44 14.05
CA VAL A 126 -8.29 5.48 13.94
C VAL A 126 -8.59 4.41 12.88
N TYR A 127 -9.77 3.80 12.93
CA TYR A 127 -10.21 2.82 11.94
C TYR A 127 -10.20 3.42 10.52
N GLN A 128 -10.69 4.65 10.36
CA GLN A 128 -10.69 5.34 9.08
C GLN A 128 -9.27 5.58 8.55
N VAL A 129 -8.33 6.03 9.38
CA VAL A 129 -6.93 6.23 8.97
C VAL A 129 -6.30 4.92 8.52
N ILE A 130 -6.52 3.84 9.26
CA ILE A 130 -5.99 2.51 8.91
C ILE A 130 -6.59 2.00 7.59
N LEU A 131 -7.90 2.19 7.39
CA LEU A 131 -8.58 1.84 6.15
C LEU A 131 -8.04 2.66 4.97
N MET A 132 -7.83 3.98 5.13
CA MET A 132 -7.22 4.78 4.08
C MET A 132 -5.79 4.32 3.79
N ARG A 133 -5.01 3.96 4.82
CA ARG A 133 -3.62 3.49 4.67
C ARG A 133 -3.49 2.15 3.94
N SER A 134 -4.53 1.32 3.93
CA SER A 134 -4.52 0.10 3.12
C SER A 134 -4.69 0.38 1.62
N MET A 135 -5.19 1.57 1.23
CA MET A 135 -5.49 1.94 -0.15
C MET A 135 -4.60 3.05 -0.71
N GLU A 136 -4.06 3.91 0.15
CA GLU A 136 -3.27 5.10 -0.22
C GLU A 136 -1.95 5.19 0.57
N ASP A 137 -1.00 5.94 0.03
CA ASP A 137 0.24 6.31 0.72
C ASP A 137 -0.01 7.36 1.83
N GLU A 138 0.99 7.54 2.70
CA GLU A 138 0.88 8.36 3.91
C GLU A 138 0.73 9.84 3.56
N GLU A 139 1.44 10.32 2.55
CA GLU A 139 1.39 11.70 2.09
C GLU A 139 0.00 12.07 1.54
N ALA A 140 -0.60 11.19 0.75
CA ALA A 140 -1.94 11.40 0.18
C ALA A 140 -3.02 11.43 1.28
N ILE A 141 -2.89 10.58 2.31
CA ILE A 141 -3.81 10.55 3.44
C ILE A 141 -3.73 11.86 4.23
N LEU A 142 -2.52 12.32 4.55
CA LEU A 142 -2.32 13.57 5.27
C LEU A 142 -2.85 14.79 4.50
N ALA A 143 -2.89 14.73 3.17
CA ALA A 143 -3.43 15.80 2.33
C ALA A 143 -4.97 15.80 2.22
N LYS A 144 -5.62 14.63 2.32
CA LYS A 144 -7.06 14.46 2.05
C LYS A 144 -7.91 14.25 3.30
N ALA A 145 -7.34 13.65 4.34
CA ALA A 145 -8.11 13.19 5.48
C ALA A 145 -8.50 14.38 6.37
N ASN A 146 -9.81 14.55 6.57
CA ASN A 146 -10.34 15.51 7.53
C ASN A 146 -10.28 14.92 8.94
N LEU A 147 -9.07 14.77 9.48
CA LEU A 147 -8.80 14.22 10.81
C LEU A 147 -8.91 15.32 11.85
N THR A 148 -9.75 15.13 12.87
CA THR A 148 -10.05 16.15 13.87
C THR A 148 -9.73 15.71 15.29
N LEU A 149 -9.67 14.39 15.54
CA LEU A 149 -9.46 13.80 16.86
C LEU A 149 -8.04 13.22 17.03
N LEU A 150 -7.38 12.88 15.92
CA LEU A 150 -6.00 12.40 15.91
C LEU A 150 -5.00 13.55 15.68
N ASN A 151 -3.92 13.54 16.44
CA ASN A 151 -2.78 14.42 16.19
C ASN A 151 -1.72 13.74 15.31
N ASN A 152 -0.78 14.52 14.76
CA ASN A 152 0.26 14.03 13.85
C ASN A 152 1.13 12.90 14.45
N LYS A 153 1.36 12.90 15.77
CA LYS A 153 2.13 11.85 16.44
C LYS A 153 1.34 10.54 16.45
N GLU A 154 0.06 10.60 16.74
CA GLU A 154 -0.84 9.43 16.72
C GLU A 154 -1.00 8.88 15.31
N ILE A 155 -1.10 9.75 14.29
CA ILE A 155 -1.17 9.34 12.89
C ILE A 155 0.12 8.62 12.47
N ALA A 156 1.29 9.19 12.78
CA ALA A 156 2.58 8.54 12.51
C ALA A 156 2.73 7.20 13.26
N GLU A 157 2.20 7.12 14.49
CA GLU A 157 2.15 5.87 15.24
C GLU A 157 1.30 4.81 14.52
N ILE A 158 0.09 5.17 14.06
CA ILE A 158 -0.80 4.29 13.29
C ILE A 158 -0.10 3.80 12.02
N PHE A 159 0.53 4.69 11.25
CA PHE A 159 1.27 4.34 10.05
C PHE A 159 2.39 3.34 10.34
N SER A 160 3.12 3.52 11.45
CA SER A 160 4.17 2.57 11.87
C SER A 160 3.66 1.17 12.25
N TYR A 161 2.35 1.00 12.45
CA TYR A 161 1.73 -0.26 12.82
C TYR A 161 1.19 -1.05 11.61
N TYR A 162 1.00 -0.38 10.47
CA TYR A 162 0.53 -0.99 9.23
C TYR A 162 1.66 -1.08 8.21
N ASN A 163 2.17 -2.30 7.98
CA ASN A 163 3.40 -2.52 7.22
C ASN A 163 3.18 -3.09 5.81
N LEU A 164 1.94 -3.07 5.29
CA LEU A 164 1.68 -3.47 3.91
C LEU A 164 1.74 -2.26 2.99
N GLU A 165 2.17 -2.49 1.75
CA GLU A 165 2.02 -1.51 0.69
C GLU A 165 0.55 -1.21 0.42
N ALA A 166 0.27 0.04 0.05
CA ALA A 166 -1.07 0.45 -0.34
C ALA A 166 -1.54 -0.35 -1.57
N LYS A 167 -2.78 -0.85 -1.51
CA LYS A 167 -3.42 -1.61 -2.58
C LYS A 167 -4.74 -0.94 -2.95
N PRO A 168 -4.75 -0.04 -3.96
CA PRO A 168 -5.97 0.60 -4.42
C PRO A 168 -7.02 -0.42 -4.89
N ILE A 169 -8.30 -0.10 -4.67
CA ILE A 169 -9.42 -0.92 -5.15
C ILE A 169 -9.59 -0.70 -6.66
N ALA A 170 -9.60 -1.78 -7.43
CA ALA A 170 -9.91 -1.72 -8.86
C ALA A 170 -11.42 -1.64 -9.09
N VAL A 171 -11.88 -0.61 -9.80
CA VAL A 171 -13.28 -0.48 -10.24
C VAL A 171 -13.45 -1.17 -11.59
N ILE A 172 -14.31 -2.18 -11.65
CA ILE A 172 -14.69 -2.83 -12.92
C ILE A 172 -15.96 -2.14 -13.42
N GLN A 173 -15.84 -1.33 -14.48
CA GLN A 173 -16.99 -0.80 -15.20
C GLN A 173 -17.63 -1.93 -16.03
N LYS A 174 -18.96 -2.10 -15.91
CA LYS A 174 -19.74 -3.07 -16.70
C LYS A 174 -20.33 -2.40 -17.93
#